data_AF-A0A1B6DED4-F1
#
_entry.id   AF-A0A1B6DED4-F1
#
_cell.length_a   1.000
_cell.length_b   1.000
_cell.length_c   1.000
_cell.angle_alpha   90.00
_cell.angle_beta   90.00
_cell.angle_gamma   90.00
#
_symmetry.space_group_name_H-M   'P 1'
#
loop_
_entity.id
_entity.type
_entity.pdbx_description
1 polymer ?
#
loop_
_entity_poly.entity_id
_entity_poly.type
_entity_poly.pdbx_seq_one_letter_code
_entity_poly.pdbx_strand_id
1 'polypeptide(L)'
;MDGFGDNFDDTEVDPAAEFLAREQDQLAGLEDELKPAVVPLTNESYSSPASHKQVQREEPEKIKKWREDQKKSLEEKDQNEEKKKLEWHESAKKELEEWYKHHDELIAKTKATNRNAEKQFVAETDAIEPGTEWERIAKLCDFNPKSSRTSKDVSRMRSIILQLKQAPPAAKQG
;
A
#
# COMPACT_ATOMS: atom_id res chain seq x y z
N MET A 1 -14.61 4.80 -25.76
CA MET A 1 -15.05 3.89 -24.68
C MET A 1 -14.96 4.71 -23.40
N ASP A 2 -16.02 5.47 -23.15
CA ASP A 2 -16.34 5.99 -21.83
C ASP A 2 -16.75 4.82 -20.93
N GLY A 3 -16.27 4.78 -19.68
CA GLY A 3 -16.67 3.73 -18.75
C GLY A 3 -15.71 3.49 -17.58
N PHE A 4 -15.56 4.47 -16.71
CA PHE A 4 -15.18 4.35 -15.29
C PHE A 4 -15.65 5.67 -14.64
N GLY A 5 -16.96 5.93 -14.51
CA GLY A 5 -17.75 5.49 -13.34
C GLY A 5 -17.17 6.15 -12.10
N ASP A 6 -17.33 7.45 -11.87
CA ASP A 6 -18.55 8.13 -11.41
C ASP A 6 -19.27 7.34 -10.30
N ASN A 7 -18.61 7.17 -9.14
CA ASN A 7 -19.26 7.01 -7.83
C ASN A 7 -18.26 7.13 -6.66
N PHE A 8 -17.59 8.27 -6.51
CA PHE A 8 -17.00 8.68 -5.21
C PHE A 8 -17.64 10.01 -4.79
N ASP A 9 -18.97 10.04 -4.82
CA ASP A 9 -19.78 10.93 -3.99
C ASP A 9 -20.24 10.08 -2.80
N ASP A 10 -19.31 9.76 -1.92
CA ASP A 10 -19.64 9.47 -0.54
C ASP A 10 -18.66 10.30 0.26
N THR A 11 -19.18 11.32 0.93
CA THR A 11 -18.46 12.13 1.89
C THR A 11 -18.13 11.26 3.11
N GLU A 12 -17.26 10.26 2.96
CA GLU A 12 -16.50 9.71 4.07
C GLU A 12 -15.46 10.78 4.43
N VAL A 13 -15.93 11.78 5.18
CA VAL A 13 -15.05 12.68 5.90
C VAL A 13 -14.23 11.78 6.81
N ASP A 14 -12.93 11.64 6.50
CA ASP A 14 -11.99 10.87 7.31
C ASP A 14 -12.25 11.18 8.79
N PRO A 15 -12.57 10.19 9.65
CA PRO A 15 -12.85 10.42 11.07
C PRO A 15 -11.72 11.22 11.76
N ALA A 16 -10.49 11.12 11.27
CA ALA A 16 -9.38 11.94 11.73
C ALA A 16 -9.50 13.41 11.30
N ALA A 17 -10.02 13.69 10.10
CA ALA A 17 -10.29 15.04 9.62
C ALA A 17 -11.43 15.71 10.39
N GLU A 18 -12.49 14.98 10.73
CA GLU A 18 -13.59 15.52 11.55
C GLU A 18 -13.13 15.84 12.98
N PHE A 19 -12.28 14.98 13.57
CA PHE A 19 -11.67 15.21 14.88
C PHE A 19 -10.74 16.44 14.86
N LEU A 20 -9.88 16.57 13.84
CA LEU A 20 -9.00 17.73 13.70
C LEU A 20 -9.77 19.03 13.46
N ALA A 21 -10.85 19.00 12.67
CA ALA A 21 -11.70 20.17 12.45
C ALA A 21 -12.39 20.62 13.75
N ARG A 22 -12.90 19.67 14.53
CA ARG A 22 -13.52 19.96 15.84
C ARG A 22 -12.54 20.54 16.85
N GLU A 23 -11.32 20.00 16.91
CA GLU A 23 -10.26 20.54 17.77
C GLU A 23 -9.81 21.94 17.30
N GLN A 24 -9.74 22.18 15.98
CA GLN A 24 -9.44 23.52 15.44
C GLN A 24 -10.51 24.55 15.80
N ASP A 25 -11.80 24.21 15.71
CA ASP A 25 -12.88 25.12 16.12
C ASP A 25 -12.87 25.39 17.64
N GLN A 26 -12.56 24.37 18.45
CA GLN A 26 -12.39 24.58 19.90
C GLN A 26 -11.18 25.46 20.24
N LEU A 27 -10.10 25.35 19.46
CA LEU A 27 -8.89 26.15 19.65
C LEU A 27 -9.06 27.59 19.14
N ALA A 28 -9.78 27.79 18.05
CA ALA A 28 -10.12 29.11 17.49
C ALA A 28 -10.99 29.93 18.47
N GLY A 29 -11.87 29.28 19.24
CA GLY A 29 -12.63 29.92 20.32
C GLY A 29 -11.76 30.47 21.46
N LEU A 30 -10.58 29.89 21.70
CA LEU A 30 -9.62 30.32 22.72
C LEU A 30 -8.70 31.47 22.25
N GLU A 31 -8.45 31.58 20.94
CA GLU A 31 -7.66 32.67 20.35
C GLU A 31 -8.39 34.02 20.44
N ASP A 32 -9.72 34.02 20.33
CA ASP A 32 -10.53 35.24 20.42
C ASP A 32 -10.65 35.79 21.85
N GLU A 33 -10.41 34.95 22.87
CA GLU A 33 -10.43 35.34 24.30
C GLU A 33 -9.10 35.98 24.77
N LEU A 34 -8.03 35.90 23.97
CA LEU A 34 -6.69 36.44 24.27
C LEU A 34 -6.35 37.75 23.53
N LYS A 35 -7.34 38.48 23.01
CA LYS A 35 -7.13 39.84 22.48
C LYS A 35 -7.21 40.87 23.62
N PRO A 36 -6.15 41.65 23.93
CA PRO A 36 -6.34 42.86 24.73
C PRO A 36 -7.21 43.83 23.92
N ALA A 37 -8.41 44.09 24.42
CA ALA A 37 -9.45 44.85 23.75
C ALA A 37 -8.96 46.22 23.25
N VAL A 38 -8.76 46.36 21.94
CA VAL A 38 -8.70 47.64 21.24
C VAL A 38 -10.06 47.83 20.55
N VAL A 39 -10.95 48.57 21.21
CA VAL A 39 -12.27 48.95 20.70
C VAL A 39 -12.16 50.11 19.69
N PRO A 40 -12.90 50.12 18.57
CA PRO A 40 -12.87 51.20 17.59
C PRO A 40 -13.64 52.44 18.07
N LEU A 41 -13.06 53.62 17.84
CA LEU A 41 -13.59 54.95 18.15
C LEU A 41 -14.98 55.22 17.54
N THR A 42 -15.98 55.51 18.38
CA THR A 42 -17.09 56.41 18.04
C THR A 42 -16.98 57.66 18.91
N ASN A 43 -17.19 58.80 18.27
CA ASN A 43 -16.93 60.14 18.79
C ASN A 43 -18.05 60.60 19.74
N GLU A 44 -17.83 60.54 21.05
CA GLU A 44 -18.47 61.43 22.03
C GLU A 44 -17.46 61.85 23.10
N SER A 45 -17.54 63.13 23.46
CA SER A 45 -16.66 63.88 24.35
C SER A 45 -16.25 63.15 25.64
N TYR A 46 -14.97 62.80 25.75
CA TYR A 46 -14.33 62.57 27.04
C TYR A 46 -13.05 63.38 27.16
N SER A 47 -13.08 64.26 28.15
CA SER A 47 -11.97 65.04 28.68
C SER A 47 -10.72 64.17 28.86
N SER A 48 -9.59 64.65 28.34
CA SER A 48 -8.28 64.04 28.54
C SER A 48 -7.77 64.30 29.96
N PRO A 49 -7.34 63.30 30.73
CA PRO A 49 -6.44 63.51 31.84
C PRO A 49 -5.06 62.93 31.50
N ALA A 50 -4.10 63.84 31.36
CA ALA A 50 -2.70 63.69 31.73
C ALA A 50 -1.93 62.45 31.23
N SER A 51 -0.97 62.73 30.36
CA SER A 51 0.34 62.08 30.20
C SER A 51 0.62 60.98 31.24
N HIS A 52 0.25 59.74 30.91
CA HIS A 52 0.73 58.57 31.63
C HIS A 52 2.23 58.43 31.32
N LYS A 53 3.08 58.87 32.25
CA LYS A 53 4.48 58.43 32.29
C LYS A 53 4.45 56.90 32.29
N GLN A 54 5.00 56.27 31.26
CA GLN A 54 5.25 54.83 31.25
C GLN A 54 6.21 54.51 32.39
N VAL A 55 5.65 54.17 33.55
CA VAL A 55 6.41 53.49 34.60
C VAL A 55 6.69 52.11 34.03
N GLN A 56 7.93 51.88 33.58
CA GLN A 56 8.44 50.55 33.30
C GLN A 56 8.34 49.74 34.60
N ARG A 57 7.20 49.09 34.82
CA ARG A 57 7.06 48.11 35.89
C ARG A 57 7.79 46.87 35.38
N GLU A 58 8.93 46.57 35.99
CA GLU A 58 9.63 45.31 35.76
C GLU A 58 8.64 44.14 35.92
N GLU A 59 8.59 43.26 34.92
CA GLU A 59 7.63 42.17 34.90
C GLU A 59 7.73 41.33 36.18
N PRO A 60 6.62 41.04 36.89
CA PRO A 60 6.63 40.21 38.08
C PRO A 60 7.26 38.84 37.80
N GLU A 61 8.21 38.40 38.63
CA GLU A 61 8.94 37.12 38.50
C GLU A 61 8.02 35.90 38.27
N LYS A 62 6.80 35.93 38.83
CA LYS A 62 5.78 34.87 38.60
C LYS A 62 5.33 34.78 37.14
N ILE A 63 5.19 35.91 36.46
CA ILE A 63 4.79 35.98 35.05
C ILE A 63 5.95 35.55 34.16
N LYS A 64 7.19 35.90 34.50
CA LYS A 64 8.39 35.40 33.81
C LYS A 64 8.45 33.88 33.84
N LYS A 65 8.33 33.29 35.05
CA LYS A 65 8.31 31.83 35.22
C LYS A 65 7.16 31.18 34.44
N TRP A 66 5.96 31.77 34.47
CA TRP A 66 4.81 31.24 33.72
C TRP A 66 5.04 31.29 32.19
N ARG A 67 5.63 32.36 31.66
CA ARG A 67 5.97 32.46 30.24
C ARG A 67 7.04 31.47 29.83
N GLU A 68 8.05 31.26 30.67
CA GLU A 68 9.09 30.25 30.45
C GLU A 68 8.50 28.83 30.44
N ASP A 69 7.64 28.50 31.41
CA ASP A 69 6.97 27.21 31.50
C ASP A 69 6.02 26.97 30.31
N GLN A 70 5.25 27.99 29.88
CA GLN A 70 4.39 27.90 28.70
C GLN A 70 5.19 27.76 27.41
N LYS A 71 6.23 28.56 27.23
CA LYS A 71 7.13 28.47 26.06
C LYS A 71 7.74 27.07 25.97
N LYS A 72 8.20 26.53 27.10
CA LYS A 72 8.77 25.17 27.15
C LYS A 72 7.72 24.11 26.81
N SER A 73 6.51 24.23 27.32
CA SER A 73 5.43 23.27 27.01
C SER A 73 5.01 23.32 25.53
N LEU A 74 5.00 24.51 24.92
CA LEU A 74 4.77 24.66 23.48
C LEU A 74 5.89 23.99 22.67
N GLU A 75 7.14 24.27 23.01
CA GLU A 75 8.29 23.69 22.30
C GLU A 75 8.34 22.15 22.44
N GLU A 76 7.93 21.59 23.58
CA GLU A 76 7.79 20.14 23.75
C GLU A 76 6.68 19.55 22.88
N LYS A 77 5.54 20.26 22.72
CA LYS A 77 4.46 19.84 21.82
C LYS A 77 4.91 19.86 20.37
N ASP A 78 5.54 20.95 19.92
CA ASP A 78 6.07 21.09 18.56
C ASP A 78 7.06 19.96 18.24
N GLN A 79 7.99 19.66 19.17
CA GLN A 79 8.93 18.54 19.02
C GLN A 79 8.24 17.18 18.94
N ASN A 80 7.16 16.97 19.70
CA ASN A 80 6.43 15.71 19.68
C ASN A 80 5.63 15.55 18.37
N GLU A 81 5.06 16.63 17.86
CA GLU A 81 4.39 16.65 16.55
C GLU A 81 5.36 16.37 15.42
N GLU A 82 6.53 17.01 15.43
CA GLU A 82 7.60 16.75 14.45
C GLU A 82 8.07 15.30 14.49
N LYS A 83 8.26 14.73 15.69
CA LYS A 83 8.63 13.31 15.85
C LYS A 83 7.56 12.38 15.28
N LYS A 84 6.29 12.58 15.61
CA LYS A 84 5.19 11.76 15.08
C LYS A 84 5.11 11.85 13.55
N LYS A 85 5.28 13.05 13.00
CA LYS A 85 5.31 13.25 11.55
C LYS A 85 6.47 12.50 10.89
N LEU A 86 7.66 12.54 11.49
CA LEU A 86 8.82 11.80 11.01
C LEU A 86 8.62 10.28 11.13
N GLU A 87 8.07 9.80 12.24
CA GLU A 87 7.75 8.39 12.45
C GLU A 87 6.74 7.87 11.43
N TRP A 88 5.68 8.63 11.14
CA TRP A 88 4.71 8.29 10.09
C TRP A 88 5.35 8.29 8.71
N HIS A 89 6.17 9.30 8.40
CA HIS A 89 6.86 9.35 7.11
C HIS A 89 7.86 8.19 6.95
N GLU A 90 8.61 7.86 8.01
CA GLU A 90 9.53 6.73 8.00
C GLU A 90 8.79 5.40 7.88
N SER A 91 7.64 5.25 8.55
CA SER A 91 6.81 4.04 8.48
C SER A 91 6.24 3.86 7.08
N ALA A 92 5.67 4.91 6.48
CA ALA A 92 5.18 4.88 5.11
C ALA A 92 6.29 4.56 4.10
N LYS A 93 7.49 5.14 4.30
CA LYS A 93 8.66 4.83 3.47
C LYS A 93 9.08 3.37 3.60
N LYS A 94 9.15 2.83 4.82
CA LYS A 94 9.49 1.42 5.09
C LYS A 94 8.48 0.47 4.45
N GLU A 95 7.19 0.76 4.57
CA GLU A 95 6.14 -0.05 3.97
C GLU A 95 6.26 -0.10 2.44
N LEU A 96 6.56 1.04 1.81
CA LEU A 96 6.78 1.12 0.37
C LEU A 96 8.02 0.30 -0.05
N GLU A 97 9.13 0.43 0.69
CA GLU A 97 10.34 -0.35 0.44
C GLU A 97 10.10 -1.86 0.59
N GLU A 98 9.32 -2.26 1.60
CA GLU A 98 8.95 -3.66 1.82
C GLU A 98 8.06 -4.20 0.69
N TRP A 99 7.12 -3.39 0.20
CA TRP A 99 6.29 -3.75 -0.94
C TRP A 99 7.13 -4.01 -2.20
N TYR A 100 8.11 -3.15 -2.49
CA TYR A 100 9.01 -3.34 -3.63
C TYR A 100 9.87 -4.59 -3.48
N LYS A 101 10.42 -4.85 -2.29
CA LYS A 101 11.18 -6.09 -2.02
C LYS A 101 10.31 -7.33 -2.27
N HIS A 102 9.12 -7.36 -1.69
CA HIS A 102 8.21 -8.50 -1.87
C HIS A 102 7.81 -8.68 -3.35
N HIS A 103 7.57 -7.58 -4.08
CA HIS A 103 7.29 -7.61 -5.50
C HIS A 103 8.44 -8.21 -6.31
N ASP A 104 9.67 -7.75 -6.06
CA ASP A 104 10.87 -8.25 -6.73
C ASP A 104 11.12 -9.73 -6.40
N GLU A 105 10.91 -10.14 -5.15
CA GLU A 105 11.01 -11.53 -4.72
C GLU A 105 9.96 -12.42 -5.41
N LEU A 106 8.71 -11.96 -5.53
CA LEU A 106 7.66 -12.68 -6.26
C LEU A 106 7.99 -12.83 -7.74
N ILE A 107 8.50 -11.78 -8.38
CA ILE A 107 8.95 -11.84 -9.77
C ILE A 107 10.12 -12.81 -9.91
N ALA A 108 11.12 -12.72 -9.04
CA ALA A 108 12.28 -13.60 -9.05
C ALA A 108 11.88 -15.06 -8.85
N LYS A 109 10.99 -15.33 -7.89
CA LYS A 109 10.44 -16.66 -7.61
C LYS A 109 9.67 -17.20 -8.81
N THR A 110 8.80 -16.40 -9.42
CA THR A 110 8.06 -16.81 -10.62
C THR A 110 9.00 -17.11 -11.79
N LYS A 111 9.99 -16.24 -12.05
CA LYS A 111 11.01 -16.47 -13.08
C LYS A 111 11.81 -17.74 -12.81
N ALA A 112 12.18 -17.99 -11.55
CA ALA A 112 12.92 -19.19 -11.16
C ALA A 112 12.09 -20.46 -11.35
N THR A 113 10.82 -20.46 -10.92
CA THR A 113 9.88 -21.57 -11.13
C THR A 113 9.70 -21.86 -12.61
N ASN A 114 9.47 -20.85 -13.45
CA ASN A 114 9.32 -21.02 -14.89
C ASN A 114 10.60 -21.57 -15.53
N ARG A 115 11.78 -21.06 -15.13
CA ARG A 115 13.06 -21.59 -15.62
C ARG A 115 13.29 -23.03 -15.19
N ASN A 116 12.91 -23.41 -13.97
CA ASN A 116 13.04 -24.78 -13.50
C ASN A 116 12.04 -25.71 -14.20
N ALA A 117 10.80 -25.28 -14.39
CA ALA A 117 9.79 -26.02 -15.14
C ALA A 117 10.24 -26.24 -16.59
N GLU A 118 10.80 -25.22 -17.25
CA GLU A 118 11.36 -25.36 -18.60
C GLU A 118 12.53 -26.34 -18.63
N LYS A 119 13.46 -26.24 -17.66
CA LYS A 119 14.57 -27.20 -17.56
C LYS A 119 14.08 -28.64 -17.37
N GLN A 120 13.05 -28.86 -16.55
CA GLN A 120 12.44 -30.17 -16.35
C GLN A 120 11.75 -30.65 -17.63
N PHE A 121 10.99 -29.78 -18.29
CA PHE A 121 10.31 -30.10 -19.55
C PHE A 121 11.32 -30.48 -20.64
N VAL A 122 12.40 -29.73 -20.80
CA VAL A 122 13.48 -30.05 -21.74
C VAL A 122 14.17 -31.36 -21.37
N ALA A 123 14.52 -31.58 -20.10
CA ALA A 123 15.17 -32.81 -19.67
C ALA A 123 14.29 -34.05 -19.89
N GLU A 124 12.99 -33.96 -19.63
CA GLU A 124 12.03 -35.05 -19.92
C GLU A 124 11.86 -35.30 -21.43
N THR A 125 12.07 -34.27 -22.26
CA THR A 125 11.96 -34.38 -23.73
C THR A 125 13.23 -34.93 -24.38
N ASP A 126 14.41 -34.50 -23.90
CA ASP A 126 15.73 -34.87 -24.44
C ASP A 126 16.22 -36.24 -23.96
N ALA A 127 15.66 -36.79 -22.88
CA ALA A 127 15.88 -38.16 -22.42
C ALA A 127 15.18 -39.17 -23.37
N ILE A 128 15.61 -39.19 -24.63
CA ILE A 128 15.15 -40.16 -25.64
C ILE A 128 15.98 -41.43 -25.46
N GLU A 129 15.59 -42.25 -24.48
CA GLU A 129 16.09 -43.61 -24.36
C GLU A 129 15.34 -44.54 -25.34
N PRO A 130 16.06 -45.32 -26.16
CA PRO A 130 15.46 -46.30 -27.07
C PRO A 130 14.55 -47.27 -26.31
N GLY A 131 13.28 -47.35 -26.67
CA GLY A 131 12.26 -48.20 -26.03
C GLY A 131 11.18 -47.45 -25.25
N THR A 132 11.32 -46.14 -25.05
CA THR A 132 10.34 -45.28 -24.34
C THR A 132 9.36 -44.55 -25.27
N GLU A 133 9.43 -44.77 -26.58
CA GLU A 133 8.72 -43.99 -27.60
C GLU A 133 7.20 -44.04 -27.43
N TRP A 134 6.64 -45.24 -27.21
CA TRP A 134 5.21 -45.41 -27.01
C TRP A 134 4.72 -44.84 -25.68
N GLU A 135 5.57 -44.86 -24.65
CA GLU A 135 5.27 -44.23 -23.37
C GLU A 135 5.20 -42.71 -23.51
N ARG A 136 6.12 -42.10 -24.27
CA ARG A 136 6.11 -40.65 -24.58
C ARG A 136 4.90 -40.25 -25.43
N ILE A 137 4.58 -40.99 -26.49
CA ILE A 137 3.41 -40.74 -27.33
C ILE A 137 2.13 -40.83 -26.50
N ALA A 138 2.03 -41.82 -25.61
CA ALA A 138 0.87 -41.97 -24.72
C ALA A 138 0.76 -40.82 -23.70
N LYS A 139 1.87 -40.31 -23.13
CA LYS A 139 1.83 -39.15 -22.22
C LYS A 139 1.25 -37.89 -22.88
N LEU A 140 1.45 -37.71 -24.19
CA LEU A 140 0.91 -36.60 -24.97
C LEU A 140 -0.53 -36.83 -25.44
N CYS A 141 -1.04 -38.06 -25.33
CA CYS A 141 -2.40 -38.38 -25.71
C CYS A 141 -3.37 -38.14 -24.54
N ASP A 142 -4.41 -37.36 -24.80
CA ASP A 142 -5.49 -37.18 -23.84
C ASP A 142 -6.44 -38.38 -23.85
N PHE A 143 -6.44 -39.14 -22.76
CA PHE A 143 -7.29 -40.31 -22.55
C PHE A 143 -8.59 -40.00 -21.82
N ASN A 144 -8.85 -38.74 -21.46
CA ASN A 144 -10.09 -38.36 -20.81
C ASN A 144 -11.26 -38.48 -21.82
N PRO A 145 -12.28 -39.32 -21.56
CA PRO A 145 -13.44 -39.43 -22.45
C PRO A 145 -14.25 -38.13 -22.53
N LYS A 146 -14.12 -37.22 -21.56
CA LYS A 146 -14.87 -35.95 -21.49
C LYS A 146 -14.16 -34.77 -22.15
N SER A 147 -12.89 -34.90 -22.53
CA SER A 147 -12.12 -33.82 -23.14
C SER A 147 -12.22 -33.78 -24.67
N SER A 148 -12.97 -34.71 -25.27
CA SER A 148 -13.15 -34.79 -26.72
C SER A 148 -13.93 -33.58 -27.27
N ARG A 149 -13.21 -32.50 -27.58
CA ARG A 149 -13.74 -31.32 -28.28
C ARG A 149 -13.51 -31.39 -29.80
N THR A 150 -13.15 -32.56 -30.33
CA THR A 150 -12.79 -32.74 -31.75
C THR A 150 -13.92 -33.41 -32.51
N SER A 151 -14.18 -32.95 -33.75
CA SER A 151 -15.24 -33.51 -34.61
C SER A 151 -14.95 -34.92 -35.13
N LYS A 152 -13.72 -35.43 -34.94
CA LYS A 152 -13.30 -36.75 -35.40
C LYS A 152 -13.23 -37.72 -34.22
N ASP A 153 -13.74 -38.92 -34.41
CA ASP A 153 -13.58 -40.00 -33.44
C ASP A 153 -12.13 -40.51 -33.47
N VAL A 154 -11.38 -40.19 -32.41
CA VAL A 154 -9.99 -40.63 -32.21
C VAL A 154 -9.88 -41.80 -31.23
N SER A 155 -11.00 -42.41 -30.83
CA SER A 155 -11.04 -43.50 -29.82
C SER A 155 -10.22 -44.71 -30.25
N ARG A 156 -10.31 -45.09 -31.54
CA ARG A 156 -9.50 -46.20 -32.10
C ARG A 156 -8.00 -45.90 -32.04
N MET A 157 -7.59 -44.69 -32.42
CA MET A 157 -6.19 -44.25 -32.37
C MET A 157 -5.66 -44.27 -30.94
N ARG A 158 -6.43 -43.70 -29.99
CA ARG A 158 -6.09 -43.72 -28.56
C ARG A 158 -5.93 -45.14 -28.03
N SER A 159 -6.85 -46.05 -28.39
CA SER A 159 -6.78 -47.46 -27.99
C SER A 159 -5.50 -48.15 -28.52
N ILE A 160 -5.15 -47.92 -29.79
CA ILE A 160 -3.91 -48.46 -30.38
C ILE A 160 -2.67 -47.92 -29.67
N ILE A 161 -2.62 -46.63 -29.37
CA ILE A 161 -1.48 -46.01 -28.65
C ILE A 161 -1.34 -46.61 -27.24
N LEU A 162 -2.46 -46.86 -26.55
CA LEU A 162 -2.44 -47.47 -25.22
C LEU A 162 -1.93 -48.92 -25.26
N GLN A 163 -2.33 -49.70 -26.27
CA GLN A 163 -1.85 -51.07 -26.49
C GLN A 163 -0.34 -51.08 -26.73
N LEU A 164 0.17 -50.17 -27.55
CA LEU A 164 1.60 -50.10 -27.88
C LEU A 164 2.45 -49.63 -26.68
N LYS A 165 1.87 -48.87 -25.75
CA LYS A 165 2.49 -48.57 -24.45
C LYS A 165 2.59 -49.81 -23.55
N GLN A 166 1.54 -50.64 -23.51
CA GLN A 166 1.47 -51.82 -22.63
C GLN A 166 2.28 -53.01 -23.17
N ALA A 167 2.32 -53.18 -24.48
CA ALA A 167 3.03 -54.25 -25.17
C ALA A 167 3.83 -53.65 -26.36
N PRO A 168 5.03 -53.08 -26.09
CA PRO A 168 5.87 -52.56 -27.14
C PRO A 168 6.27 -53.69 -28.12
N PRO A 169 6.22 -53.47 -29.43
CA PRO A 169 6.66 -54.48 -30.40
C PRO A 169 8.16 -54.75 -30.20
N ALA A 170 8.56 -56.03 -30.25
CA ALA A 170 9.96 -56.42 -30.15
C ALA A 170 10.80 -55.67 -31.19
N ALA A 171 11.87 -55.01 -30.74
CA ALA A 171 12.78 -54.27 -31.60
C ALA A 171 13.36 -55.25 -32.64
N LYS A 172 12.97 -55.10 -33.91
CA LYS A 172 13.60 -55.85 -34.99
C LYS A 172 15.00 -55.27 -35.19
N GLN A 173 16.02 -55.99 -34.74
CA GLN A 173 17.40 -55.76 -35.17
C GLN A 173 17.46 -56.05 -36.68
N GLY A 174 17.57 -54.99 -37.47
CA GLY A 174 17.82 -55.04 -38.91
C GLY A 174 19.27 -54.74 -39.21
#